data_AF-A0AAD7UCU6-F1
#
_entry.id   AF-A0AAD7UCU6-F1
#
_cell.length_a   1.000
_cell.length_b   1.000
_cell.length_c   1.000
_cell.angle_alpha   90.00
_cell.angle_beta   90.00
_cell.angle_gamma   90.00
#
_symmetry.space_group_name_H-M   'P 1'
#
loop_
_entity.id
_entity.type
_entity.pdbx_description
1 polymer ?
#
loop_
_entity_poly.entity_id
_entity_poly.type
_entity_poly.pdbx_seq_one_letter_code
_entity_poly.pdbx_strand_id
1 'polypeptide(L)'
;MFDPSLFAPVCVASDSIYRGAQQLTLTLVGQETYQEYAPLIAGTLLRVRLELCVVESFVSEAIVPFIQEKGLSWVFPAHESVETFLAGTIFAVALNVIFIGSSKIISVLVIFLDFFLGLPARLVAKIPSGNNEVVVAGLAAIGFFGDAMEVVRKVAEFADLFVARYLALITVVYVVAKFLHFRVFI
;
A
#
# COMPACT_ATOMS: atom_id res chain seq x y z
N MET A 1 -9.18 -21.62 -25.65
CA MET A 1 -10.09 -20.66 -24.98
C MET A 1 -9.55 -20.49 -23.57
N PHE A 2 -8.86 -19.38 -23.30
CA PHE A 2 -8.30 -19.10 -21.98
C PHE A 2 -9.47 -18.76 -21.05
N ASP A 3 -9.78 -19.67 -20.12
CA ASP A 3 -10.71 -19.38 -19.04
C ASP A 3 -9.96 -18.55 -17.97
N PRO A 4 -10.34 -17.29 -17.73
CA PRO A 4 -9.67 -16.43 -16.76
C PRO A 4 -9.79 -16.95 -15.31
N SER A 5 -10.74 -17.86 -15.05
CA SER A 5 -10.94 -18.47 -13.72
C SER A 5 -9.98 -19.63 -13.43
N LEU A 6 -9.35 -20.19 -14.47
CA LEU A 6 -8.32 -21.23 -14.36
C LEU A 6 -6.92 -20.64 -14.09
N PHE A 7 -6.76 -19.33 -14.23
CA PHE A 7 -5.55 -18.60 -13.84
C PHE A 7 -5.68 -18.20 -12.37
N ALA A 8 -5.09 -18.96 -11.45
CA ALA A 8 -4.99 -18.55 -10.05
C ALA A 8 -3.99 -17.38 -9.95
N PRO A 9 -4.42 -16.14 -9.64
CA PRO A 9 -3.47 -15.06 -9.48
C PRO A 9 -2.64 -15.31 -8.21
N VAL A 10 -1.31 -15.25 -8.34
CA VAL A 10 -0.36 -15.32 -7.21
C VAL A 10 -0.67 -14.27 -6.12
N CYS A 11 -1.32 -13.18 -6.52
CA CYS A 11 -1.70 -12.05 -5.68
C CYS A 11 -3.21 -11.76 -5.82
N VAL A 12 -4.04 -12.38 -4.98
CA VAL A 12 -5.51 -12.32 -5.04
C VAL A 12 -6.04 -10.95 -4.61
N ALA A 13 -5.44 -10.34 -3.60
CA ALA A 13 -5.86 -9.03 -3.12
C ALA A 13 -5.57 -7.94 -4.16
N SER A 14 -4.36 -7.96 -4.74
CA SER A 14 -3.98 -7.02 -5.79
C SER A 14 -4.82 -7.17 -7.07
N ASP A 15 -5.20 -8.40 -7.47
CA ASP A 15 -6.07 -8.64 -8.62
C ASP A 15 -7.50 -8.09 -8.37
N SER A 16 -7.99 -8.22 -7.14
CA SER A 16 -9.30 -7.68 -6.75
C SER A 16 -9.32 -6.15 -6.83
N ILE A 17 -8.28 -5.48 -6.34
CA ILE A 17 -8.13 -4.02 -6.44
C ILE A 17 -8.05 -3.59 -7.91
N TYR A 18 -7.28 -4.31 -8.72
CA TYR A 18 -7.17 -4.06 -10.16
C TYR A 18 -8.54 -4.14 -10.86
N ARG A 19 -9.30 -5.20 -10.61
CA ARG A 19 -10.64 -5.38 -11.22
C ARG A 19 -11.63 -4.33 -10.74
N GLY A 20 -11.59 -3.98 -9.45
CA GLY A 20 -12.42 -2.91 -8.89
C GLY A 20 -12.13 -1.56 -9.53
N ALA A 21 -10.84 -1.21 -9.66
CA ALA A 21 -10.42 0.03 -10.30
C ALA A 21 -10.74 0.06 -11.81
N GLN A 22 -10.60 -1.08 -12.49
CA GLN A 22 -11.01 -1.23 -13.88
C GLN A 22 -12.51 -1.01 -14.06
N GLN A 23 -13.34 -1.63 -13.20
CA GLN A 23 -14.79 -1.46 -13.23
C GLN A 23 -15.20 -0.02 -12.94
N LEU A 24 -14.58 0.61 -11.95
CA LEU A 24 -14.83 2.02 -11.63
C LEU A 24 -14.48 2.94 -12.81
N THR A 25 -13.37 2.66 -13.50
CA THR A 25 -12.95 3.46 -14.66
C THR A 25 -13.95 3.29 -15.81
N LEU A 26 -14.41 2.05 -16.06
CA LEU A 26 -15.45 1.77 -17.05
C LEU A 26 -16.76 2.51 -16.74
N THR A 27 -17.17 2.57 -15.48
CA THR A 27 -18.41 3.25 -15.09
C THR A 27 -18.31 4.78 -15.16
N LEU A 28 -17.12 5.34 -14.90
CA LEU A 28 -16.91 6.80 -14.92
C LEU A 28 -16.71 7.36 -16.34
N VAL A 29 -15.93 6.65 -17.15
CA VAL A 29 -15.46 7.15 -18.46
C VAL A 29 -16.37 6.69 -19.60
N GLY A 30 -17.15 5.62 -19.40
CA GLY A 30 -17.96 5.01 -20.45
C GLY A 30 -17.14 4.09 -21.36
N GLN A 31 -17.83 3.14 -21.98
CA GLN A 31 -17.19 2.02 -22.68
C GLN A 31 -16.49 2.44 -23.98
N GLU A 32 -16.97 3.50 -24.63
CA GLU A 32 -16.42 4.06 -25.87
C GLU A 32 -15.08 4.75 -25.64
N THR A 33 -15.01 5.68 -24.69
CA THR A 33 -13.77 6.38 -24.33
C THR A 33 -12.76 5.44 -23.66
N TYR A 34 -13.24 4.43 -22.92
CA TYR A 34 -12.34 3.40 -22.37
C TYR A 34 -11.59 2.64 -23.47
N GLN A 35 -12.23 2.31 -24.60
CA GLN A 35 -11.56 1.60 -25.69
C GLN A 35 -10.51 2.47 -26.39
N GLU A 36 -10.75 3.76 -26.53
CA GLU A 36 -9.82 4.73 -27.12
C GLU A 36 -8.55 4.89 -26.26
N TYR A 37 -8.71 5.00 -24.94
CA TYR A 37 -7.59 5.16 -23.99
C TYR A 37 -7.15 3.85 -23.31
N ALA A 38 -7.61 2.71 -23.81
CA ALA A 38 -7.37 1.38 -23.24
C ALA A 38 -5.89 1.09 -22.90
N PRO A 39 -4.90 1.34 -23.79
CA PRO A 39 -3.51 1.04 -23.46
C PRO A 39 -2.97 1.90 -22.31
N LEU A 40 -3.43 3.14 -22.17
CA LEU A 40 -3.00 4.05 -21.11
C LEU A 40 -3.61 3.65 -19.75
N ILE A 41 -4.91 3.36 -19.76
CA ILE A 41 -5.66 2.95 -18.55
C ILE A 41 -5.14 1.59 -18.06
N ALA A 42 -5.10 0.59 -18.95
CA ALA A 42 -4.64 -0.75 -18.60
C ALA A 42 -3.17 -0.75 -18.18
N GLY A 43 -2.30 -0.01 -18.89
CA GLY A 43 -0.89 0.09 -18.55
C GLY A 43 -0.66 0.67 -17.15
N THR A 44 -1.42 1.70 -16.77
CA THR A 44 -1.34 2.33 -15.45
C THR A 44 -1.86 1.40 -14.35
N LEU A 45 -3.03 0.81 -14.55
CA LEU A 45 -3.64 -0.12 -13.59
C LEU A 45 -2.77 -1.37 -13.36
N LEU A 46 -2.14 -1.89 -14.41
CA LEU A 46 -1.22 -3.02 -14.31
C LEU A 46 0.03 -2.68 -13.50
N ARG A 47 0.60 -1.47 -13.63
CA ARG A 47 1.74 -1.05 -12.82
C ARG A 47 1.37 -0.97 -11.34
N VAL A 48 0.22 -0.39 -11.00
CA VAL A 48 -0.27 -0.36 -9.61
C VAL A 48 -0.46 -1.78 -9.07
N ARG A 49 -1.05 -2.68 -9.88
CA ARG A 49 -1.22 -4.09 -9.51
C ARG A 49 0.11 -4.77 -9.20
N LEU A 50 1.13 -4.58 -10.04
CA LEU A 50 2.44 -5.22 -9.84
C LEU A 50 3.08 -4.80 -8.52
N GLU A 51 3.05 -3.51 -8.20
CA GLU A 51 3.63 -2.97 -6.96
C GLU A 51 2.91 -3.49 -5.71
N LEU A 52 1.57 -3.58 -5.75
CA LEU A 52 0.78 -4.19 -4.69
C LEU A 52 1.04 -5.70 -4.57
N CYS A 53 1.22 -6.39 -5.70
CA CYS A 53 1.51 -7.82 -5.74
C CYS A 53 2.90 -8.14 -5.17
N VAL A 54 3.92 -7.29 -5.38
CA VAL A 54 5.23 -7.45 -4.75
C VAL A 54 5.11 -7.41 -3.22
N VAL A 55 4.30 -6.50 -2.67
CA VAL A 55 4.05 -6.43 -1.22
C VAL A 55 3.26 -7.64 -0.73
N GLU A 56 2.19 -8.02 -1.45
CA GLU A 56 1.34 -9.17 -1.10
C GLU A 56 2.15 -10.47 -1.08
N SER A 57 2.88 -10.76 -2.15
CA SER A 57 3.73 -11.94 -2.29
C SER A 57 4.85 -11.95 -1.25
N PHE A 58 5.48 -10.81 -0.95
CA PHE A 58 6.48 -10.75 0.11
C PHE A 58 5.91 -11.12 1.49
N VAL A 59 4.68 -10.71 1.79
CA VAL A 59 4.03 -11.07 3.05
C VAL A 59 3.63 -12.55 3.07
N SER A 60 2.94 -13.02 2.03
CA SER A 60 2.39 -14.38 2.00
C SER A 60 3.45 -15.47 1.79
N GLU A 61 4.48 -15.21 1.00
CA GLU A 61 5.49 -16.20 0.60
C GLU A 61 6.80 -16.10 1.38
N ALA A 62 7.16 -14.91 1.89
CA ALA A 62 8.40 -14.75 2.66
C ALA A 62 8.13 -14.62 4.16
N ILE A 63 7.35 -13.63 4.59
CA ILE A 63 7.16 -13.32 6.02
C ILE A 63 6.41 -14.43 6.76
N VAL A 64 5.22 -14.76 6.29
CA VAL A 64 4.32 -15.70 6.97
C VAL A 64 4.97 -17.07 7.18
N PRO A 65 5.54 -17.75 6.17
CA PRO A 65 6.15 -19.07 6.37
C PRO A 65 7.39 -19.01 7.28
N PHE A 66 8.20 -17.95 7.21
CA PHE A 66 9.33 -17.79 8.14
C PHE A 66 8.88 -17.67 9.60
N ILE A 67 7.80 -16.94 9.86
CA ILE A 67 7.22 -16.83 11.20
C ILE A 67 6.68 -18.20 11.66
N GLN A 68 6.05 -18.96 10.75
CA GLN A 68 5.51 -20.28 11.07
C GLN A 68 6.62 -21.32 11.37
N GLU A 69 7.72 -21.31 10.62
CA GLU A 69 8.79 -22.30 10.78
C GLU A 69 9.82 -21.94 11.85
N LYS A 70 10.19 -20.66 11.97
CA LYS A 70 11.31 -20.20 12.83
C LYS A 70 10.85 -19.31 13.99
N GLY A 71 9.55 -19.03 14.09
CA GLY A 71 8.99 -18.12 15.09
C GLY A 71 9.44 -16.68 14.85
N LEU A 72 9.54 -15.87 15.90
CA LEU A 72 10.03 -14.48 15.83
C LEU A 72 11.53 -14.35 16.16
N SER A 73 12.22 -15.47 16.36
CA SER A 73 13.64 -15.52 16.77
C SER A 73 14.60 -14.93 15.74
N TRP A 74 14.20 -14.90 14.47
CA TRP A 74 14.96 -14.30 13.38
C TRP A 74 14.80 -12.77 13.32
N VAL A 75 13.81 -12.20 14.01
CA VAL A 75 13.61 -10.73 14.17
C VAL A 75 14.14 -10.25 15.53
N PHE A 76 13.84 -10.98 16.61
CA PHE A 76 14.27 -10.59 17.97
C PHE A 76 15.51 -11.36 18.41
N PRO A 77 16.56 -10.67 18.91
CA PRO A 77 17.87 -11.25 19.21
C PRO A 77 17.88 -11.98 20.57
N ALA A 78 17.05 -13.01 20.76
CA ALA A 78 17.08 -13.80 21.99
C ALA A 78 18.20 -14.85 21.96
N HIS A 79 18.36 -15.55 20.84
CA HIS A 79 19.46 -16.47 20.56
C HIS A 79 19.80 -16.39 19.07
N GLU A 80 21.01 -15.90 18.74
CA GLU A 80 21.44 -15.75 17.35
C GLU A 80 22.29 -16.93 16.88
N SER A 81 21.96 -17.40 15.69
CA SER A 81 22.72 -18.36 14.89
C SER A 81 23.09 -17.72 13.56
N VAL A 82 24.03 -18.31 12.81
CA VAL A 82 24.41 -17.80 11.48
C VAL A 82 23.19 -17.68 10.55
N GLU A 83 22.27 -18.66 10.62
CA GLU A 83 21.05 -18.68 9.81
C GLU A 83 20.08 -17.54 10.18
N THR A 84 19.86 -17.30 11.46
CA THR A 84 18.92 -16.26 11.94
C THR A 84 19.48 -14.85 11.78
N PHE A 85 20.81 -14.69 11.89
CA PHE A 85 21.50 -13.44 11.56
C PHE A 85 21.36 -13.11 10.06
N LEU A 86 21.66 -14.08 9.19
CA LEU A 86 21.58 -13.90 7.74
C LEU A 86 20.14 -13.62 7.29
N ALA A 87 19.17 -14.42 7.75
CA ALA A 87 17.76 -14.23 7.42
C ALA A 87 17.24 -12.85 7.86
N GLY A 88 17.56 -12.42 9.09
CA GLY A 88 17.15 -11.11 9.59
C GLY A 88 17.78 -9.95 8.83
N THR A 89 19.04 -10.08 8.39
CA THR A 89 19.74 -9.05 7.62
C THR A 89 19.17 -8.93 6.21
N ILE A 90 19.02 -10.05 5.50
CA ILE A 90 18.42 -10.09 4.15
C ILE A 90 17.00 -9.52 4.20
N PHE A 91 16.21 -9.92 5.20
CA PHE A 91 14.86 -9.41 5.38
C PHE A 91 14.83 -7.89 5.59
N ALA A 92 15.67 -7.36 6.47
CA ALA A 92 15.69 -5.93 6.74
C ALA A 92 16.10 -5.11 5.50
N VAL A 93 17.03 -5.62 4.68
CA VAL A 93 17.40 -5.00 3.41
C VAL A 93 16.26 -5.09 2.38
N ALA A 94 15.63 -6.27 2.24
CA ALA A 94 14.51 -6.47 1.32
C ALA A 94 13.32 -5.56 1.65
N LEU A 95 13.02 -5.39 2.95
CA LEU A 95 12.01 -4.45 3.44
C LEU A 95 12.25 -3.03 2.93
N ASN A 96 13.51 -2.55 2.96
CA ASN A 96 13.81 -1.22 2.45
C ASN A 96 13.48 -1.09 0.98
N VAL A 97 13.93 -2.04 0.15
CA VAL A 97 13.72 -1.98 -1.29
C VAL A 97 12.23 -2.01 -1.64
N ILE A 98 11.48 -2.93 -1.01
CA ILE A 98 10.06 -3.14 -1.30
C ILE A 98 9.22 -1.96 -0.80
N PHE A 99 9.44 -1.50 0.42
CA PHE A 99 8.63 -0.42 0.98
C PHE A 99 8.99 0.94 0.38
N ILE A 100 10.26 1.24 0.08
CA ILE A 100 10.63 2.53 -0.54
C ILE A 100 9.98 2.69 -1.92
N GLY A 101 9.94 1.62 -2.73
CA GLY A 101 9.27 1.66 -4.02
C GLY A 101 7.74 1.79 -3.90
N SER A 102 7.13 0.90 -3.13
CA SER A 102 5.66 0.81 -3.03
C SER A 102 5.02 2.00 -2.31
N SER A 103 5.65 2.53 -1.24
CA SER A 103 5.10 3.64 -0.46
C SER A 103 4.98 4.94 -1.27
N LYS A 104 5.87 5.17 -2.23
CA LYS A 104 5.81 6.35 -3.09
C LYS A 104 4.60 6.34 -4.00
N ILE A 105 4.33 5.22 -4.66
CA ILE A 105 3.21 5.09 -5.60
C ILE A 105 1.89 5.24 -4.87
N ILE A 106 1.76 4.59 -3.71
CA ILE A 106 0.56 4.68 -2.86
C ILE A 106 0.34 6.11 -2.40
N SER A 107 1.38 6.79 -1.91
CA SER A 107 1.26 8.17 -1.42
C SER A 107 0.85 9.13 -2.52
N VAL A 108 1.47 9.03 -3.70
CA VAL A 108 1.09 9.83 -4.86
C VAL A 108 -0.38 9.60 -5.22
N LEU A 109 -0.82 8.35 -5.32
CA LEU A 109 -2.20 8.01 -5.66
C LEU A 109 -3.20 8.58 -4.64
N VAL A 110 -2.93 8.44 -3.35
CA VAL A 110 -3.79 8.96 -2.28
C VAL A 110 -3.83 10.48 -2.28
N ILE A 111 -2.69 11.15 -2.51
CA ILE A 111 -2.63 12.62 -2.65
C ILE A 111 -3.51 13.08 -3.81
N PHE A 112 -3.43 12.41 -4.96
CA PHE A 112 -4.25 12.75 -6.12
C PHE A 112 -5.75 12.52 -5.86
N LEU A 113 -6.10 11.40 -5.21
CA LEU A 113 -7.49 11.15 -4.83
C LEU A 113 -8.02 12.20 -3.85
N ASP A 114 -7.24 12.59 -2.84
CA ASP A 114 -7.66 13.67 -1.93
C ASP A 114 -7.74 15.02 -2.64
N PHE A 115 -6.81 15.32 -3.54
CA PHE A 115 -6.82 16.58 -4.29
C PHE A 115 -8.06 16.71 -5.18
N PHE A 116 -8.42 15.65 -5.91
CA PHE A 116 -9.53 15.69 -6.86
C PHE A 116 -10.90 15.38 -6.25
N LEU A 117 -10.97 14.57 -5.20
CA LEU A 117 -12.25 14.13 -4.62
C LEU A 117 -12.42 14.63 -3.18
N GLY A 118 -11.40 14.46 -2.34
CA GLY A 118 -11.48 14.80 -0.92
C GLY A 118 -11.62 16.31 -0.67
N LEU A 119 -10.76 17.12 -1.28
CA LEU A 119 -10.74 18.57 -1.10
C LEU A 119 -12.02 19.22 -1.65
N PRO A 120 -12.49 18.91 -2.88
CA PRO A 120 -13.79 19.39 -3.34
C PRO A 120 -14.94 18.95 -2.44
N ALA A 121 -14.95 17.71 -1.95
CA ALA A 121 -15.96 17.23 -1.01
C ALA A 121 -15.99 18.08 0.28
N ARG A 122 -14.83 18.38 0.87
CA ARG A 122 -14.72 19.27 2.04
C ARG A 122 -15.18 20.70 1.75
N LEU A 123 -14.97 21.20 0.53
CA LEU A 123 -15.43 22.54 0.14
C LEU A 123 -16.94 22.58 -0.08
N VAL A 124 -17.51 21.57 -0.74
CA VAL A 124 -18.96 21.44 -0.98
C VAL A 124 -19.70 21.31 0.35
N ALA A 125 -19.17 20.55 1.29
CA ALA A 125 -19.75 20.40 2.63
C ALA A 125 -19.87 21.70 3.43
N LYS A 126 -19.06 22.73 3.10
CA LYS A 126 -19.09 24.05 3.75
C LYS A 126 -20.11 25.02 3.14
N ILE A 127 -20.83 24.62 2.10
CA ILE A 127 -21.86 25.47 1.47
C ILE A 127 -23.03 25.65 2.45
N PRO A 128 -23.51 26.89 2.71
CA PRO A 128 -24.64 27.13 3.59
C PRO A 128 -25.90 26.46 3.03
N SER A 129 -26.45 25.48 3.77
CA SER A 129 -27.46 24.55 3.27
C SER A 129 -28.91 24.90 3.61
N GLY A 130 -29.15 26.06 4.23
CA GLY A 130 -30.48 26.43 4.72
C GLY A 130 -31.04 25.43 5.74
N ASN A 131 -32.36 25.35 5.87
CA ASN A 131 -33.03 24.51 6.88
C ASN A 131 -33.51 23.15 6.33
N ASN A 132 -33.08 22.76 5.12
CA ASN A 132 -33.53 21.50 4.53
C ASN A 132 -32.69 20.34 5.08
N GLU A 133 -33.28 19.55 5.98
CA GLU A 133 -32.61 18.43 6.65
C GLU A 133 -31.96 17.43 5.68
N VAL A 134 -32.58 17.18 4.52
CA VAL A 134 -32.04 16.27 3.50
C VAL A 134 -30.74 16.82 2.90
N VAL A 135 -30.69 18.13 2.64
CA VAL A 135 -29.51 18.81 2.08
C VAL A 135 -28.41 18.88 3.14
N VAL A 136 -28.76 19.17 4.40
CA VAL A 136 -27.82 19.17 5.53
C VAL A 136 -27.18 17.79 5.71
N ALA A 137 -27.98 16.73 5.72
CA ALA A 137 -27.49 15.35 5.88
C ALA A 137 -26.59 14.93 4.70
N GLY A 138 -26.97 15.27 3.46
CA GLY A 138 -26.17 14.97 2.27
C GLY A 138 -24.81 15.67 2.29
N LEU A 139 -24.77 16.96 2.62
CA LEU A 139 -23.53 17.73 2.73
C LEU A 139 -22.64 17.25 3.88
N ALA A 140 -23.24 16.86 5.01
CA ALA A 140 -22.50 16.26 6.12
C ALA A 140 -21.83 14.94 5.72
N ALA A 141 -22.53 14.08 4.96
CA ALA A 141 -21.95 12.82 4.46
C ALA A 141 -20.79 13.07 3.50
N ILE A 142 -20.93 14.04 2.58
CA ILE A 142 -19.86 14.46 1.66
C ILE A 142 -18.66 15.03 2.45
N GLY A 143 -18.92 15.84 3.47
CA GLY A 143 -17.89 16.40 4.34
C GLY A 143 -17.11 15.31 5.09
N PHE A 144 -17.83 14.35 5.67
CA PHE A 144 -17.22 13.19 6.35
C PHE A 144 -16.34 12.37 5.40
N PHE A 145 -16.80 12.10 4.18
CA PHE A 145 -15.98 11.44 3.15
C PHE A 145 -14.71 12.24 2.84
N GLY A 146 -14.85 13.55 2.69
CA GLY A 146 -13.72 14.45 2.50
C GLY A 146 -12.72 14.37 3.66
N ASP A 147 -13.17 14.44 4.90
CA ASP A 147 -12.29 14.38 6.08
C ASP A 147 -11.60 13.01 6.21
N ALA A 148 -12.30 11.92 5.90
CA ALA A 148 -11.71 10.58 5.85
C ALA A 148 -10.57 10.50 4.83
N MET A 149 -10.76 11.06 3.63
CA MET A 149 -9.71 11.13 2.59
C MET A 149 -8.49 11.94 3.04
N GLU A 150 -8.69 13.03 3.79
CA GLU A 150 -7.58 13.81 4.35
C GLU A 150 -6.76 12.99 5.37
N VAL A 151 -7.45 12.24 6.24
CA VAL A 151 -6.77 11.35 7.21
C VAL A 151 -5.97 10.29 6.48
N VAL A 152 -6.56 9.62 5.49
CA VAL A 152 -5.87 8.61 4.69
C VAL A 152 -4.64 9.19 4.00
N ARG A 153 -4.74 10.40 3.42
CA ARG A 153 -3.59 11.11 2.84
C ARG A 153 -2.50 11.37 3.85
N LYS A 154 -2.83 11.93 5.03
CA LYS A 154 -1.83 12.22 6.07
C LYS A 154 -1.11 10.95 6.55
N VAL A 155 -1.84 9.84 6.68
CA VAL A 155 -1.27 8.54 7.04
C VAL A 155 -0.33 8.04 5.95
N ALA A 156 -0.73 8.13 4.68
CA ALA A 156 0.10 7.71 3.55
C ALA A 156 1.38 8.55 3.45
N GLU A 157 1.27 9.88 3.54
CA GLU A 157 2.42 10.80 3.56
C GLU A 157 3.37 10.53 4.73
N PHE A 158 2.82 10.28 5.93
CA PHE A 158 3.62 9.91 7.08
C PHE A 158 4.35 8.59 6.87
N ALA A 159 3.67 7.57 6.32
CA ALA A 159 4.27 6.29 6.02
C ALA A 159 5.39 6.41 4.98
N ASP A 160 5.19 7.19 3.92
CA ASP A 160 6.22 7.45 2.90
C ASP A 160 7.42 8.23 3.45
N LEU A 161 7.18 9.27 4.27
CA LEU A 161 8.27 9.97 4.96
C LEU A 161 9.02 9.02 5.90
N PHE A 162 8.29 8.13 6.59
CA PHE A 162 8.87 7.14 7.48
C PHE A 162 9.77 6.17 6.72
N VAL A 163 9.24 5.59 5.66
CA VAL A 163 9.95 4.62 4.83
C VAL A 163 11.15 5.26 4.13
N ALA A 164 10.99 6.46 3.57
CA ALA A 164 12.05 7.11 2.81
C ALA A 164 13.23 7.59 3.67
N ARG A 165 12.98 8.01 4.92
CA ARG A 165 14.01 8.63 5.78
C ARG A 165 14.46 7.75 6.94
N TYR A 166 13.52 7.09 7.61
CA TYR A 166 13.81 6.41 8.87
C TYR A 166 14.00 4.91 8.70
N LEU A 167 13.33 4.26 7.75
CA LEU A 167 13.46 2.80 7.56
C LEU A 167 14.90 2.39 7.27
N ALA A 168 15.60 3.10 6.38
CA ALA A 168 17.00 2.82 6.06
C ALA A 168 17.91 2.99 7.28
N LEU A 169 17.71 4.05 8.06
CA LEU A 169 18.49 4.30 9.29
C LEU A 169 18.23 3.22 10.35
N ILE A 170 16.96 2.87 10.57
CA ILE A 170 16.55 1.82 11.50
C ILE A 170 17.16 0.48 11.06
N THR A 171 17.18 0.18 9.77
CA THR A 171 17.79 -1.04 9.25
C THR A 171 19.29 -1.06 9.47
N VAL A 172 20.00 0.04 9.24
CA VAL A 172 21.44 0.11 9.55
C VAL A 172 21.67 -0.15 11.04
N VAL A 173 20.92 0.52 11.92
CA VAL A 173 21.02 0.33 13.37
C VAL A 173 20.70 -1.11 13.75
N TYR A 174 19.64 -1.70 13.17
CA TYR A 174 19.22 -3.07 13.41
C TYR A 174 20.30 -4.08 12.98
N VAL A 175 20.87 -3.94 11.80
CA VAL A 175 21.93 -4.83 11.30
C VAL A 175 23.20 -4.69 12.13
N VAL A 176 23.57 -3.47 12.54
CA VAL A 176 24.71 -3.25 13.44
C VAL A 176 24.46 -3.86 14.82
N ALA A 177 23.27 -3.66 15.40
CA ALA A 177 22.90 -4.23 16.68
C ALA A 177 22.92 -5.77 16.64
N LYS A 178 22.36 -6.38 15.59
CA LYS A 178 22.46 -7.81 15.33
C LYS A 178 23.90 -8.28 15.18
N PHE A 179 24.72 -7.56 14.43
CA PHE A 179 26.12 -7.94 14.24
C PHE A 179 26.91 -7.92 15.55
N LEU A 180 26.69 -6.89 16.38
CA LEU A 180 27.31 -6.79 17.71
C LEU A 180 26.82 -7.91 18.63
N HIS A 181 25.52 -8.19 18.64
CA HIS A 181 24.95 -9.28 19.42
C HIS A 181 25.52 -10.63 18.98
N PHE A 182 25.53 -10.92 17.67
CA PHE A 182 26.10 -12.13 17.09
C PHE A 182 27.58 -12.31 17.48
N ARG A 183 28.35 -11.22 17.49
CA ARG A 183 29.77 -11.23 17.89
C ARG A 183 30.03 -11.48 19.37
N VAL A 184 29.07 -11.16 20.25
CA VAL A 184 29.25 -11.29 21.71
C VAL A 184 28.78 -12.66 22.22
N PHE A 185 27.80 -13.26 21.56
CA PHE A 185 27.14 -14.50 22.03
C PHE A 185 27.56 -15.78 21.28
N ILE A 186 28.49 -15.68 20.31
CA ILE A 186 29.19 -16.78 19.63
C ILE A 186 30.69 -16.63 19.83
#